data_AF-A0A2V8K3Y6-F1
#
_entry.id   AF-A0A2V8K3Y6-F1
#
_cell.length_a   1.000
_cell.length_b   1.000
_cell.length_c   1.000
_cell.angle_alpha   90.00
_cell.angle_beta   90.00
_cell.angle_gamma   90.00
#
_symmetry.space_group_name_H-M   'P 1'
#
loop_
_entity.id
_entity.type
_entity.pdbx_description
1 polymer ?
#
loop_
_entity_poly.entity_id
_entity_poly.type
_entity_poly.pdbx_seq_one_letter_code
_entity_poly.pdbx_strand_id
1 'polypeptide(L)'
;MGISLCMIVRNGEDWVEGAVQSVRSIVNEVIIVDTGSTDATLERLKPLSIKLLKKSWNDSFAEARNVSLASCWREPRDLWNRQCPDESREKAT
;
A
#
# COMPACT_ATOMS: atom_id res chain seq x y z
N MET A 1 5.36 -9.46 11.45
CA MET A 1 4.86 -8.07 11.40
C MET A 1 5.73 -7.25 10.45
N GLY A 2 5.15 -6.60 9.44
CA GLY A 2 5.88 -5.82 8.43
C GLY A 2 5.21 -4.47 8.13
N ILE A 3 5.93 -3.57 7.47
CA ILE A 3 5.48 -2.22 7.13
C ILE A 3 5.27 -2.10 5.62
N SER A 4 4.12 -1.58 5.23
CA SER A 4 3.72 -1.35 3.83
C SER A 4 3.69 0.14 3.51
N LEU A 5 4.42 0.59 2.47
CA LEU A 5 4.23 1.92 1.91
C LEU A 5 3.02 1.90 0.96
N CYS A 6 2.02 2.74 1.24
CA CYS A 6 0.87 2.95 0.37
C CYS A 6 0.93 4.37 -0.21
N MET A 7 1.08 4.50 -1.52
CA MET A 7 1.19 5.79 -2.19
C MET A 7 0.15 5.91 -3.31
N ILE A 8 -0.54 7.05 -3.37
CA ILE A 8 -1.40 7.43 -4.49
C ILE A 8 -0.58 8.39 -5.36
N VAL A 9 -0.53 8.15 -6.67
CA VAL A 9 0.30 8.94 -7.58
C VAL A 9 -0.52 9.40 -8.78
N ARG A 10 -0.23 10.62 -9.23
CA ARG A 10 -0.64 11.19 -10.51
C ARG A 10 0.40 12.20 -10.96
N ASN A 11 1.00 11.99 -12.12
CA ASN A 11 1.98 12.90 -12.73
C ASN A 11 3.10 13.33 -11.75
N GLY A 12 3.84 12.36 -11.24
CA GLY A 12 4.91 12.53 -10.26
C GLY A 12 6.31 12.18 -10.78
N GLU A 13 6.56 12.28 -12.08
CA GLU A 13 7.81 11.81 -12.70
C GLU A 13 9.10 12.38 -12.08
N ASP A 14 9.06 13.59 -11.54
CA ASP A 14 10.21 14.29 -10.95
C ASP A 14 10.62 13.78 -9.57
N TRP A 15 9.69 13.16 -8.82
CA TRP A 15 9.89 12.85 -7.40
C TRP A 15 9.54 11.41 -7.01
N VAL A 16 8.73 10.71 -7.81
CA VAL A 16 8.18 9.40 -7.42
C VAL A 16 9.27 8.37 -7.13
N GLU A 17 10.37 8.39 -7.91
CA GLU A 17 11.50 7.49 -7.70
C GLU A 17 12.24 7.81 -6.40
N GLY A 18 12.56 9.09 -6.17
CA GLY A 18 13.22 9.54 -4.93
C GLY A 18 12.38 9.24 -3.69
N ALA A 19 11.07 9.46 -3.76
CA ALA A 19 10.13 9.15 -2.68
C ALA A 19 10.17 7.66 -2.31
N VAL A 20 10.06 6.76 -3.30
CA VAL A 20 10.15 5.31 -3.05
C VAL A 20 11.52 4.91 -2.50
N GLN A 21 12.60 5.44 -3.07
CA GLN A 21 13.97 5.09 -2.64
C GLN A 21 14.26 5.53 -1.20
N SER A 22 13.77 6.70 -0.80
CA SER A 22 14.00 7.27 0.54
C SER A 22 13.51 6.39 1.70
N VAL A 23 12.49 5.56 1.46
CA VAL A 23 11.89 4.70 2.49
C VAL A 23 12.15 3.21 2.24
N ARG A 24 12.89 2.86 1.19
CA ARG A 24 13.09 1.47 0.74
C ARG A 24 13.80 0.59 1.78
N SER A 25 14.60 1.17 2.67
CA SER A 25 15.33 0.44 3.72
C SER A 25 14.48 0.09 4.95
N ILE A 26 13.29 0.69 5.10
CA ILE A 26 12.45 0.54 6.30
C ILE A 26 11.11 -0.15 6.03
N VAL A 27 10.69 -0.24 4.77
CA VAL A 27 9.43 -0.88 4.38
C VAL A 27 9.68 -2.26 3.77
N ASN A 28 8.77 -3.20 4.02
CA ASN A 28 8.82 -4.55 3.46
C ASN A 28 8.18 -4.61 2.07
N GLU A 29 7.22 -3.74 1.80
CA GLU A 29 6.52 -3.66 0.53
C GLU A 29 6.16 -2.23 0.16
N VAL A 30 6.06 -1.98 -1.15
CA VAL A 30 5.65 -0.70 -1.70
C VAL A 30 4.47 -0.92 -2.66
N ILE A 31 3.38 -0.20 -2.43
CA ILE A 31 2.16 -0.26 -3.22
C ILE A 31 1.87 1.14 -3.75
N ILE A 32 1.79 1.26 -5.07
CA ILE A 32 1.48 2.51 -5.76
C ILE A 32 0.16 2.35 -6.47
N VAL A 33 -0.77 3.27 -6.21
CA VAL A 33 -2.02 3.43 -6.95
C VAL A 33 -1.87 4.61 -7.89
N ASP A 34 -1.63 4.33 -9.17
CA ASP A 34 -1.64 5.34 -10.21
C ASP A 34 -3.09 5.70 -10.57
N THR A 35 -3.39 6.99 -10.55
CA THR A 35 -4.75 7.52 -10.78
C THR A 35 -4.99 8.02 -12.22
N GLY A 36 -4.11 7.66 -13.14
CA GLY A 36 -4.13 8.11 -14.54
C GLY A 36 -3.02 9.12 -14.82
N SER A 37 -1.77 8.74 -14.54
CA SER A 37 -0.62 9.53 -14.99
C SER A 37 -0.51 9.52 -16.51
N THR A 38 -0.17 10.66 -17.08
CA THR A 38 0.01 10.89 -18.53
C THR A 38 1.44 11.29 -18.89
N ASP A 39 2.29 11.43 -17.89
CA ASP A 39 3.71 11.75 -18.00
C ASP A 39 4.57 10.46 -17.88
N ALA A 40 5.89 10.59 -17.69
CA ALA A 40 6.80 9.47 -17.55
C ALA A 40 6.75 8.79 -16.16
N THR A 41 5.79 9.12 -15.29
CA THR A 41 5.66 8.52 -13.94
C THR A 41 5.72 7.00 -14.01
N LEU A 42 4.94 6.38 -14.90
CA LEU A 42 4.89 4.92 -15.00
C LEU A 42 6.24 4.34 -15.47
N GLU A 43 6.95 5.05 -16.35
CA GLU A 43 8.30 4.66 -16.79
C GLU A 43 9.32 4.73 -15.66
N ARG A 44 9.27 5.79 -14.84
CA ARG A 44 10.12 5.94 -13.64
C ARG A 44 9.88 4.85 -12.60
N LEU A 45 8.68 4.29 -12.55
CA LEU A 45 8.31 3.24 -11.61
C LEU A 45 8.70 1.81 -12.07
N LYS A 46 8.84 1.57 -13.38
CA LYS A 46 9.19 0.25 -13.93
C LYS A 46 10.44 -0.42 -13.33
N PRO A 47 11.58 0.29 -13.11
CA PRO A 47 12.77 -0.35 -12.56
C PRO A 47 12.64 -0.66 -11.06
N LEU A 48 11.62 -0.14 -10.37
CA LEU A 48 11.46 -0.29 -8.93
C LEU A 48 10.69 -1.58 -8.61
N SER A 49 11.14 -2.30 -7.58
CA SER A 49 10.36 -3.41 -7.03
C SER A 49 9.19 -2.86 -6.21
N ILE A 50 8.03 -2.77 -6.85
CA ILE A 50 6.78 -2.22 -6.30
C ILE A 50 5.58 -3.03 -6.79
N LYS A 51 4.43 -2.88 -6.12
CA LYS A 51 3.12 -3.31 -6.59
C LYS A 51 2.38 -2.11 -7.19
N LEU A 52 2.33 -2.04 -8.51
CA LEU A 52 1.65 -0.97 -9.23
C LEU A 52 0.19 -1.36 -9.52
N LEU A 53 -0.74 -0.53 -9.07
CA LEU A 53 -2.18 -0.65 -9.29
C LEU A 53 -2.64 0.56 -10.09
N LYS A 54 -3.53 0.36 -11.07
CA LYS A 54 -4.14 1.45 -11.83
C LYS A 54 -5.60 1.60 -11.42
N LYS A 55 -6.03 2.82 -11.12
CA LYS A 55 -7.44 3.15 -10.81
C LYS A 55 -7.77 4.47 -11.49
N SER A 56 -8.82 4.53 -12.30
CA SER A 56 -9.27 5.82 -12.85
C SER A 56 -9.62 6.80 -11.74
N TRP A 57 -9.15 8.05 -11.85
CA TRP A 57 -9.54 9.11 -10.93
C TRP A 57 -11.07 9.32 -10.91
N ASN A 58 -11.65 9.40 -9.72
CA ASN A 58 -13.09 9.57 -9.50
C ASN A 58 -13.41 10.57 -8.38
N ASP A 59 -12.55 11.58 -8.19
CA ASP A 59 -12.69 12.60 -7.15
C ASP A 59 -12.70 12.07 -5.70
N SER A 60 -12.16 10.86 -5.47
CA SER A 60 -12.09 10.23 -4.16
C SER A 60 -10.70 9.69 -3.83
N PHE A 61 -9.93 10.46 -3.05
CA PHE A 61 -8.67 9.98 -2.46
C PHE A 61 -8.88 8.78 -1.54
N ALA A 62 -10.02 8.74 -0.83
CA ALA A 62 -10.35 7.65 0.08
C ALA A 62 -10.44 6.32 -0.68
N GLU A 63 -11.05 6.30 -1.85
CA GLU A 63 -11.13 5.09 -2.65
C GLU A 63 -9.76 4.65 -3.19
N ALA A 64 -8.95 5.56 -3.71
CA ALA A 64 -7.60 5.23 -4.16
C ALA A 64 -6.74 4.67 -3.02
N ARG A 65 -6.82 5.27 -1.82
CA ARG A 65 -6.16 4.76 -0.61
C ARG A 65 -6.70 3.38 -0.20
N ASN A 66 -8.00 3.18 -0.25
CA ASN A 66 -8.57 1.90 0.17
C ASN A 66 -8.17 0.76 -0.77
N VAL A 67 -7.93 1.04 -2.06
CA VAL A 67 -7.36 0.06 -3.00
C VAL A 67 -5.94 -0.35 -2.60
N SER A 68 -5.07 0.58 -2.19
CA SER A 68 -3.73 0.22 -1.71
C SER A 68 -3.78 -0.57 -0.42
N LEU A 69 -4.59 -0.14 0.56
CA LEU A 69 -4.79 -0.84 1.84
C LEU A 69 -5.32 -2.27 1.66
N ALA A 70 -6.26 -2.46 0.72
CA ALA A 70 -6.78 -3.80 0.43
C ALA A 70 -5.70 -4.73 -0.12
N SER A 71 -4.69 -4.16 -0.78
CA SER A 71 -3.59 -4.84 -1.46
C SER A 71 -2.36 -5.08 -0.59
N CYS A 72 -2.31 -4.49 0.62
CA CYS A 72 -1.26 -4.73 1.59
C CYS A 72 -1.15 -6.20 1.95
N TRP A 73 0.09 -6.67 2.12
CA TRP A 73 0.34 -7.95 2.75
C TRP A 73 -0.30 -7.98 4.13
N ARG A 74 -0.93 -9.11 4.45
CA ARG A 74 -1.54 -9.35 5.74
C ARG A 74 -0.92 -10.62 6.30
N GLU A 75 -0.49 -10.57 7.55
CA GLU A 75 -0.27 -11.80 8.31
C GLU A 75 -1.55 -12.64 8.23
N PRO A 76 -1.44 -13.97 8.10
CA PRO A 76 -2.57 -14.86 8.27
C PRO A 76 -3.28 -14.56 9.59
N ARG A 77 -4.58 -14.26 9.54
CA ARG A 77 -5.40 -13.87 10.71
C ARG A 77 -5.38 -14.92 11.82
N ASP A 78 -5.15 -16.16 11.44
CA ASP A 78 -4.96 -17.33 12.28
C ASP A 78 -3.70 -17.28 13.16
N LEU A 79 -2.64 -16.55 12.77
CA LEU A 79 -1.46 -16.37 13.63
C LEU A 79 -1.74 -15.41 14.79
N TRP A 80 -2.50 -14.33 14.55
CA TRP A 80 -2.94 -13.40 15.61
C TRP A 80 -3.84 -14.09 16.64
N ASN A 81 -4.80 -14.89 16.17
CA ASN A 81 -5.73 -15.62 17.04
C ASN A 81 -5.05 -16.72 17.88
N ARG A 82 -3.88 -17.22 17.46
CA ARG A 82 -3.09 -18.18 18.26
C ARG A 82 -2.25 -17.50 19.34
N GLN A 83 -1.90 -16.23 19.17
CA GLN A 83 -1.04 -15.48 20.07
C GLN A 83 -1.80 -14.61 21.08
N CYS A 84 -3.03 -14.22 20.77
CA CYS A 84 -3.93 -13.55 21.71
C CYS A 84 -5.16 -14.43 21.94
N PRO A 85 -5.21 -15.22 23.04
CA PRO A 85 -6.43 -15.89 23.43
C PRO A 85 -7.51 -14.84 23.69
N ASP A 86 -8.70 -15.04 23.11
CA ASP A 86 -9.86 -14.17 23.30
C ASP A 86 -10.36 -14.30 24.75
N GLU A 87 -9.83 -13.49 25.67
CA GLU A 87 -10.34 -13.34 27.05
C GLU A 87 -11.71 -12.63 27.10
N SER A 88 -12.25 -12.17 25.96
CA SER A 88 -13.51 -11.41 25.92
C SER A 88 -14.77 -12.26 25.73
N ARG A 89 -14.64 -13.57 25.51
CA ARG A 89 -15.79 -14.50 25.40
C ARG A 89 -16.31 -15.08 26.72
N GLU A 90 -15.60 -14.94 27.84
CA GLU A 90 -16.03 -15.49 29.14
C GLU A 90 -16.86 -14.52 30.01
N LYS A 91 -17.13 -13.29 29.57
CA LYS A 91 -17.94 -12.32 30.33
C LYS A 91 -19.32 -12.03 29.75
N ALA A 92 -19.83 -12.93 28.91
CA ALA A 92 -21.21 -12.93 28.45
C ALA A 92 -21.91 -14.20 28.96
N THR A 93 -22.15 -14.27 30.27
CA THR A 93 -23.10 -15.20 30.89
C THR A 93 -23.85 -14.46 31.99
#